data_AF-A0AAU2FEU5-F1
#
_entry.id   AF-A0AAU2FEU5-F1
#
_cell.length_a   1.000
_cell.length_b   1.000
_cell.length_c   1.000
_cell.angle_alpha   90.00
_cell.angle_beta   90.00
_cell.angle_gamma   90.00
#
_symmetry.space_group_name_H-M   'P 1'
#
loop_
_entity.id
_entity.type
_entity.pdbx_description
1 polymer ?
#
loop_
_entity_poly.entity_id
_entity_poly.type
_entity_poly.pdbx_seq_one_letter_code
_entity_poly.pdbx_strand_id
1 'polypeptide(L)'
;MRPGDVAVVDCGGDRRHAPLGEAVANAVSARGAAGAVVDGVCTDIDALSAIGLPVYAYGLSLLTTKLHGIADGGLNVPVTCAGMPVHPAASCSATPTAC
;
A
#
# COMPACT_ATOMS: atom_id res chain seq x y z
N MET A 1 8.53 -7.37 7.34
CA MET A 1 8.29 -7.65 5.91
C MET A 1 9.23 -8.77 5.53
N ARG A 2 8.67 -9.92 5.20
CA ARG A 2 9.36 -11.09 4.66
C ARG A 2 9.23 -11.07 3.13
N PRO A 3 10.13 -11.74 2.41
CA PRO A 3 9.97 -11.95 0.98
C PRO A 3 8.60 -12.59 0.69
N GLY A 4 7.81 -11.96 -0.19
CA GLY A 4 6.44 -12.40 -0.51
C GLY A 4 5.32 -11.66 0.23
N ASP A 5 5.63 -10.78 1.19
CA ASP A 5 4.61 -9.99 1.88
C ASP A 5 4.02 -8.90 0.96
N VAL A 6 2.75 -8.56 1.14
CA VAL A 6 2.09 -7.43 0.47
C VAL A 6 1.94 -6.29 1.47
N ALA A 7 2.40 -5.09 1.12
CA ALA A 7 2.21 -3.90 1.95
C ALA A 7 0.81 -3.33 1.73
N VAL A 8 0.00 -3.19 2.78
CA VAL A 8 -1.34 -2.59 2.67
C VAL A 8 -1.35 -1.28 3.45
N VAL A 9 -1.79 -0.21 2.80
CA VAL A 9 -1.87 1.15 3.37
C VAL A 9 -3.31 1.63 3.26
N ASP A 10 -3.93 1.89 4.40
CA ASP A 10 -5.26 2.50 4.49
C ASP A 10 -5.12 4.01 4.71
N CYS A 11 -5.70 4.80 3.82
CA CYS A 11 -5.68 6.26 3.92
C CYS A 11 -6.90 6.83 4.67
N GLY A 12 -7.75 5.99 5.27
CA GLY A 12 -8.95 6.41 5.98
C GLY A 12 -9.95 7.16 5.09
N GLY A 13 -9.94 6.89 3.78
CA GLY A 13 -10.73 7.61 2.78
C GLY A 13 -10.10 8.89 2.23
N ASP A 14 -8.85 9.22 2.60
CA ASP A 14 -8.11 10.31 1.94
C ASP A 14 -7.67 9.87 0.53
N ARG A 15 -8.22 10.56 -0.48
CA ARG A 15 -7.93 10.33 -1.90
C ARG A 15 -7.14 11.48 -2.53
N ARG A 16 -6.66 12.42 -1.73
CA ARG A 16 -5.91 13.59 -2.20
C ARG A 16 -4.43 13.41 -1.99
N HIS A 17 -4.01 12.84 -0.87
CA HIS A 17 -2.61 12.68 -0.54
C HIS A 17 -2.13 11.27 -0.83
N ALA A 18 -0.99 11.16 -1.53
CA ALA A 18 -0.35 9.90 -1.82
C ALA A 18 0.64 9.51 -0.71
N PRO A 19 0.33 8.50 0.15
CA PRO A 19 1.28 8.03 1.16
C PRO A 19 2.35 7.09 0.57
N LEU A 20 2.11 6.57 -0.64
CA LEU A 20 3.02 5.67 -1.34
C LEU A 20 3.53 6.36 -2.61
N GLY A 21 4.83 6.63 -2.62
CA GLY A 21 5.57 7.07 -3.79
C GLY A 21 6.83 6.25 -4.01
N GLU A 22 7.72 6.71 -4.89
CA GLU A 22 8.94 6.00 -5.28
C GLU A 22 9.76 5.52 -4.08
N ALA A 23 9.99 6.38 -3.08
CA ALA A 23 10.81 6.04 -1.92
C ALA A 23 10.24 4.87 -1.10
N VAL A 24 8.91 4.84 -0.90
CA VAL A 24 8.25 3.76 -0.16
C VAL A 24 8.24 2.49 -1.00
N ALA A 25 7.98 2.61 -2.31
CA ALA A 25 8.03 1.50 -3.25
C ALA A 25 9.40 0.83 -3.28
N ASN A 26 10.48 1.62 -3.35
CA ASN A 26 11.85 1.14 -3.28
C ASN A 26 12.12 0.45 -1.93
N ALA A 27 11.67 1.02 -0.82
CA ALA A 27 11.88 0.43 0.50
C ALA A 27 11.17 -0.92 0.67
N VAL A 28 9.92 -1.07 0.17
CA VAL A 28 9.20 -2.35 0.25
C VAL A 28 9.74 -3.36 -0.75
N SER A 29 10.14 -2.93 -1.95
CA SER A 29 10.78 -3.78 -2.96
C SER A 29 12.13 -4.32 -2.47
N ALA A 30 12.97 -3.46 -1.87
CA ALA A 30 14.24 -3.86 -1.26
C ALA A 30 14.07 -4.85 -0.10
N ARG A 31 12.89 -4.88 0.54
CA ARG A 31 12.53 -5.84 1.58
C ARG A 31 11.92 -7.14 1.03
N GLY A 32 11.77 -7.25 -0.29
CA GLY A 32 11.23 -8.43 -0.96
C GLY A 32 9.70 -8.51 -0.98
N ALA A 33 9.00 -7.38 -0.85
CA ALA A 33 7.54 -7.39 -0.94
C ALA A 33 7.08 -7.92 -2.32
N ALA A 34 6.00 -8.71 -2.33
CA ALA A 34 5.36 -9.17 -3.57
C ALA A 34 4.56 -8.05 -4.25
N GLY A 35 4.18 -7.01 -3.52
CA GLY A 35 3.40 -5.89 -4.04
C GLY A 35 2.97 -4.92 -2.94
N ALA A 36 2.23 -3.87 -3.33
CA ALA A 36 1.60 -2.94 -2.40
C ALA A 36 0.15 -2.62 -2.80
N VAL A 37 -0.70 -2.39 -1.80
CA VAL A 37 -2.10 -1.98 -1.96
C VAL A 37 -2.31 -0.70 -1.14
N VAL A 38 -2.90 0.31 -1.77
CA VAL A 38 -3.18 1.61 -1.17
C VAL A 38 -4.67 1.89 -1.31
N ASP A 39 -5.39 1.96 -0.19
CA ASP A 39 -6.78 2.43 -0.16
C ASP A 39 -6.81 3.95 -0.26
N GLY A 40 -6.41 4.46 -1.43
CA GLY A 40 -6.22 5.87 -1.69
C GLY A 40 -5.54 6.09 -3.04
N VAL A 41 -4.71 7.12 -3.11
CA VAL A 41 -3.96 7.49 -4.32
C VAL A 41 -2.47 7.17 -4.15
N CYS A 42 -1.78 6.85 -5.24
CA CYS A 42 -0.32 6.71 -5.27
C CYS A 42 0.32 7.78 -6.17
N THR A 43 1.64 7.94 -6.08
CA THR A 43 2.42 8.84 -6.94
C THR A 43 3.51 8.06 -7.67
N ASP A 44 4.13 8.69 -8.68
CA ASP A 44 5.32 8.19 -9.39
C ASP A 44 5.12 6.81 -10.05
N ILE A 45 4.04 6.66 -10.84
CA ILE A 45 3.70 5.39 -11.51
C ILE A 45 4.81 4.88 -12.42
N ASP A 46 5.56 5.78 -13.07
CA ASP A 46 6.68 5.40 -13.93
C ASP A 46 7.82 4.77 -13.12
N ALA A 47 8.12 5.32 -11.94
CA ALA A 47 9.13 4.76 -11.05
C ALA A 47 8.66 3.41 -10.46
N LEU A 48 7.40 3.33 -10.03
CA LEU A 48 6.77 2.09 -9.58
C LEU A 48 6.86 0.98 -10.64
N SER A 49 6.56 1.32 -11.89
CA SER A 49 6.64 0.40 -13.02
C SER A 49 8.09 -0.01 -13.31
N ALA A 50 9.06 0.89 -13.14
CA ALA A 50 10.48 0.58 -13.33
C ALA A 50 11.03 -0.33 -12.22
N ILE A 51 10.52 -0.21 -10.99
CA ILE A 51 10.87 -1.08 -9.85
C ILE A 51 10.32 -2.52 -10.06
N GLY A 52 9.29 -2.69 -10.90
CA GLY A 52 8.65 -3.98 -11.16
C GLY A 52 7.78 -4.48 -10.00
N LEU A 53 7.43 -3.60 -9.07
CA LEU A 53 6.56 -3.92 -7.94
C LEU A 53 5.10 -3.65 -8.30
N PRO A 54 4.19 -4.64 -8.27
CA PRO A 54 2.78 -4.40 -8.55
C PRO A 54 2.16 -3.56 -7.43
N VAL A 55 1.62 -2.39 -7.78
CA VAL A 55 0.96 -1.49 -6.84
C VAL A 55 -0.46 -1.20 -7.26
N TYR A 56 -1.39 -1.42 -6.33
CA TYR A 56 -2.83 -1.20 -6.51
C TYR A 56 -3.25 0.05 -5.73
N ALA A 57 -3.87 1.01 -6.41
CA ALA A 57 -4.43 2.23 -5.82
C ALA A 57 -5.70 2.65 -6.59
N TYR A 58 -6.53 3.52 -6.00
CA TYR A 58 -7.72 4.06 -6.68
C TYR A 58 -7.38 5.06 -7.78
N GLY A 59 -6.21 5.68 -7.73
CA GLY A 59 -5.80 6.69 -8.70
C GLY A 59 -4.42 7.24 -8.41
N LEU A 60 -4.05 8.25 -9.19
CA LEU A 60 -2.77 8.93 -9.09
C LEU A 60 -2.96 10.33 -8.51
N SER A 61 -2.07 10.73 -7.60
CA SER A 61 -2.00 12.10 -7.10
C SER A 61 -0.56 12.53 -6.98
N LEU A 62 -0.25 13.74 -7.47
CA LEU A 62 1.05 14.40 -7.32
C LEU A 62 1.22 15.08 -5.96
N LEU A 63 0.17 15.07 -5.12
CA LEU A 63 0.22 15.64 -3.78
C LEU A 63 0.80 14.60 -2.83
N THR A 64 2.05 14.81 -2.43
CA THR A 64 2.71 13.93 -1.48
C THR A 64 2.13 14.16 -0.08
N THR A 65 1.88 13.07 0.65
CA THR A 65 1.45 13.18 2.04
C THR A 65 2.59 13.78 2.87
N LYS A 66 2.38 14.98 3.42
CA LYS A 66 3.21 15.46 4.54
C LYS A 66 2.82 14.68 5.78
N LEU A 67 3.81 14.12 6.47
CA LEU A 67 3.64 13.52 7.80
C LEU A 67 3.15 14.62 8.75
N HIS A 68 1.84 14.79 8.90
CA HIS A 68 1.24 15.81 9.75
C HIS A 68 1.32 15.47 11.25
N GLY A 69 2.14 14.48 11.64
CA GLY A 69 2.23 14.04 13.03
C GLY A 69 0.90 13.52 13.58
N ILE A 70 0.00 13.06 12.70
CA ILE A 70 -1.24 12.41 13.10
C ILE A 70 -0.85 11.12 13.82
N ALA A 71 -1.04 11.12 15.13
CA ALA A 71 -0.64 10.05 16.04
C ALA A 71 -1.48 8.77 15.89
N ASP A 72 -2.47 8.78 14.99
CA ASP A 72 -3.48 7.73 14.86
C ASP A 72 -3.14 6.68 13.79
N GLY A 73 -1.92 6.71 13.27
CA GLY A 73 -1.40 5.70 12.33
C GLY A 73 -0.71 4.54 13.06
N GLY A 74 -1.25 3.33 12.97
CA GLY A 74 -0.61 2.12 13.46
C GLY A 74 0.11 1.36 12.35
N LEU A 75 1.34 0.88 12.61
CA LEU A 75 1.95 -0.15 11.77
C LEU A 75 1.50 -1.51 12.31
N ASN A 76 1.14 -2.44 11.41
CA ASN A 76 0.71 -3.78 11.82
C ASN A 76 -0.57 -3.75 12.69
N VAL A 77 -1.50 -2.85 12.37
CA VAL A 77 -2.88 -2.81 12.90
C VAL A 77 -3.87 -3.29 11.83
N PRO A 78 -5.03 -3.86 12.23
CA PRO A 78 -6.09 -4.18 11.28
C PRO A 78 -6.55 -2.91 10.56
N VAL A 79 -6.61 -2.98 9.23
CA VAL A 79 -7.04 -1.89 8.35
C VAL A 79 -8.24 -2.35 7.52
N THR A 80 -9.02 -1.42 6.98
CA THR A 80 -10.11 -1.78 6.06
C THR A 80 -9.73 -1.30 4.67
N CYS A 81 -9.58 -2.22 3.72
CA CYS A 81 -9.26 -1.88 2.34
C CYS A 81 -10.47 -2.22 1.46
N ALA A 82 -11.05 -1.23 0.77
CA ALA A 82 -12.21 -1.41 -0.10
C ALA A 82 -13.42 -2.09 0.60
N GLY A 83 -13.59 -1.84 1.90
CA GLY A 83 -14.65 -2.43 2.72
C GLY A 83 -14.35 -3.82 3.28
N MET A 84 -13.19 -4.40 2.95
CA MET A 84 -12.74 -5.68 3.51
C MET A 84 -11.74 -5.47 4.65
N PRO A 85 -11.97 -6.06 5.84
CA PRO A 85 -10.99 -5.99 6.92
C PRO A 85 -9.75 -6.81 6.55
N VAL A 86 -8.60 -6.15 6.54
CA VAL A 86 -7.28 -6.74 6.32
C VAL A 86 -6.55 -6.77 7.65
N HIS A 87 -6.29 -7.99 8.13
CA HIS A 87 -5.53 -8.19 9.36
C HIS A 87 -4.04 -8.36 9.06
N PRO A 88 -3.16 -7.64 9.75
CA PRO A 88 -1.74 -7.86 9.66
C PRO A 88 -1.39 -9.22 10.26
N ALA A 89 -0.73 -10.06 9.45
CA ALA A 89 -0.34 -11.45 9.69
C ALA A 89 -1.40 -12.52 9.33
N ALA A 90 -1.54 -12.77 8.04
CA ALA A 90 -1.25 -14.07 7.43
C ALA A 90 -1.04 -13.83 5.93
N SER A 91 -0.05 -14.49 5.34
CA SER A 91 0.14 -14.56 3.89
C SER A 91 -1.21 -14.67 3.18
N CYS A 92 -1.66 -13.59 2.54
CA CYS A 92 -2.84 -13.62 1.71
C CYS A 92 -2.42 -14.33 0.42
N SER A 93 -2.44 -15.67 0.44
CA SER A 93 -2.47 -16.45 -0.79
C SER A 93 -3.76 -16.06 -1.48
N ALA A 94 -3.67 -15.09 -2.38
CA ALA A 94 -4.74 -14.74 -3.30
C ALA A 94 -5.16 -16.03 -4.02
N THR A 95 -6.20 -16.67 -3.50
CA THR A 95 -6.86 -17.78 -4.16
C THR A 95 -8.04 -17.13 -4.87
N PRO A 96 -8.00 -16.98 -6.19
CA PRO A 96 -9.16 -16.48 -6.91
C PRO A 96 -10.22 -17.57 -6.84
N THR A 97 -11.39 -17.24 -6.28
CA THR A 97 -12.67 -17.92 -6.54
C THR A 97 -12.80 -19.37 -6.05
N ALA A 98 -13.68 -19.59 -5.06
CA ALA A 98 -14.59 -20.75 -5.08
C ALA A 98 -15.74 -20.60 -4.05
N CYS A 99 -16.96 -20.59 -4.61
CA CYS A 99 -18.29 -20.84 -4.01
C CYS A 99 -18.96 -19.74 -3.19
#